data_AF-G3I048-F1
#
_entry.id   AF-G3I048-F1
#
_cell.length_a   1.000
_cell.length_b   1.000
_cell.length_c   1.000
_cell.angle_alpha   90.00
_cell.angle_beta   90.00
_cell.angle_gamma   90.00
#
_symmetry.space_group_name_H-M   'P 1'
#
loop_
_entity.id
_entity.type
_entity.pdbx_description
1 polymer ?
#
loop_
_entity_poly.entity_id
_entity_poly.type
_entity_poly.pdbx_seq_one_letter_code
_entity_poly.pdbx_strand_id
1 'polypeptide(L)'
;MAFLVSGTLQAAAQLADAWDSLGRKSFLEELRLFLEQLDVHRGVVGCALVVLMAPSGQLRRPQLLVQELSRCGALQGCPKIFLLLSSDLKACGASPPAAWEPEAFLTGLGKICSQHPHWSLLQLLTELAPGPNTQYDLSGTRAALLLAVIQDRLGTQQDVAALGELCQAMGFKVTLRTDPTAQAFWEELVQFRERLDTHKGPVSCALVALMAHGGPQGQLLGADGREVQSEMLVQELSCCQALRGRPKVFLLQACRGGNRDPGVGSRALPWYKRWLRAPPAIPTQADVLQVHVDAPGSSGQADILTVYAAAEGCVAYRDEEKGSDFVQTLVEVIRANPGGDLIELLTEVNRRVCELDVLGPDSDELRKACLEIRSSLRRRLCLQD
;
A
#
# COMPACT_ATOMS: atom_id res chain seq x y z
N MET A 1 -0.93 18.84 -16.16
CA MET A 1 0.12 18.41 -17.11
C MET A 1 0.88 17.26 -16.47
N ALA A 2 0.55 16.02 -16.80
CA ALA A 2 1.39 14.88 -16.48
C ALA A 2 2.48 14.82 -17.55
N PHE A 3 3.69 15.27 -17.22
CA PHE A 3 4.84 15.05 -18.10
C PHE A 3 5.24 13.58 -17.95
N LEU A 4 4.72 12.75 -18.84
CA LEU A 4 5.37 11.50 -19.21
C LEU A 4 6.66 11.89 -19.92
N VAL A 5 7.77 11.96 -19.17
CA VAL A 5 9.09 12.10 -19.78
C VAL A 5 9.36 10.79 -20.52
N SER A 6 9.07 10.80 -21.82
CA SER A 6 9.18 9.66 -22.75
C SER A 6 10.53 8.94 -22.72
N GLY A 7 11.58 9.54 -22.14
CA GLY A 7 12.89 8.91 -21.97
C GLY A 7 13.03 8.03 -20.72
N THR A 8 12.27 8.25 -19.65
CA THR A 8 12.44 7.53 -18.37
C THR A 8 11.70 6.19 -18.33
N LEU A 9 10.62 6.04 -19.11
CA LEU A 9 9.88 4.78 -19.25
C LEU A 9 10.69 3.71 -20.01
N GLN A 10 11.53 4.11 -20.97
CA GLN A 10 12.31 3.19 -21.77
C GLN A 10 13.47 2.56 -20.98
N ALA A 11 14.08 3.31 -20.06
CA ALA A 11 15.10 2.78 -19.14
C ALA A 11 14.52 1.84 -18.08
N ALA A 12 13.38 2.19 -17.46
CA ALA A 12 12.73 1.34 -16.46
C ALA A 12 12.18 0.02 -17.05
N ALA A 13 11.71 0.05 -18.30
CA ALA A 13 11.27 -1.14 -19.03
C ALA A 13 12.42 -2.10 -19.38
N GLN A 14 13.53 -1.56 -19.90
CA GLN A 14 14.75 -2.33 -20.19
C GLN A 14 15.35 -2.95 -18.91
N LEU A 15 15.25 -2.26 -17.77
CA LEU A 15 15.68 -2.75 -16.46
C LEU A 15 14.78 -3.86 -15.89
N ALA A 16 13.50 -3.92 -16.25
CA ALA A 16 12.59 -4.98 -15.80
C ALA A 16 12.86 -6.31 -16.52
N ASP A 17 13.16 -6.27 -17.83
CA ASP A 17 13.58 -7.44 -18.61
C ASP A 17 14.95 -8.01 -18.16
N ALA A 18 15.76 -7.17 -17.50
CA ALA A 18 17.06 -7.53 -16.96
C ALA A 18 16.99 -8.43 -15.70
N TRP A 19 15.84 -8.56 -15.03
CA TRP A 19 15.74 -9.29 -13.75
C TRP A 19 16.08 -10.78 -13.87
N ASP A 20 15.72 -11.41 -15.00
CA ASP A 20 16.01 -12.83 -15.26
C ASP A 20 17.33 -13.06 -16.03
N SER A 21 17.88 -12.05 -16.72
CA SER A 21 19.06 -12.20 -17.58
C SER A 21 20.36 -11.63 -16.96
N LEU A 22 20.26 -10.60 -16.13
CA LEU A 22 21.36 -9.88 -15.53
C LEU A 22 21.24 -10.03 -14.01
N GLY A 23 21.88 -11.07 -13.48
CA GLY A 23 21.78 -11.44 -12.06
C GLY A 23 21.85 -10.22 -11.12
N ARG A 24 20.99 -10.20 -10.09
CA ARG A 24 20.68 -9.11 -9.12
C ARG A 24 21.68 -7.96 -8.92
N LYS A 25 22.99 -8.19 -9.00
CA LYS A 25 24.03 -7.16 -8.91
C LYS A 25 24.02 -6.20 -10.11
N SER A 26 23.87 -6.69 -11.33
CA SER A 26 23.90 -5.85 -12.54
C SER A 26 22.67 -4.94 -12.62
N PHE A 27 21.48 -5.45 -12.29
CA PHE A 27 20.26 -4.63 -12.19
C PHE A 27 20.42 -3.42 -11.24
N LEU A 28 21.01 -3.63 -10.06
CA LEU A 28 21.20 -2.55 -9.09
C LEU A 28 22.25 -1.54 -9.51
N GLU A 29 23.28 -1.97 -10.22
CA GLU A 29 24.28 -1.06 -10.81
C GLU A 29 23.67 -0.20 -11.92
N GLU A 30 22.86 -0.80 -12.81
CA GLU A 30 22.19 -0.06 -13.87
C GLU A 30 21.10 0.89 -13.34
N LEU A 31 20.31 0.44 -12.37
CA LEU A 31 19.36 1.30 -11.65
C LEU A 31 20.09 2.48 -11.03
N ARG A 32 21.22 2.25 -10.35
CA ARG A 32 22.01 3.32 -9.73
C ARG A 32 22.50 4.31 -10.79
N LEU A 33 23.03 3.85 -11.91
CA LEU A 33 23.47 4.71 -13.01
C LEU A 33 22.31 5.54 -13.57
N PHE A 34 21.11 4.96 -13.69
CA PHE A 34 19.91 5.68 -14.10
C PHE A 34 19.50 6.77 -13.08
N LEU A 35 19.55 6.47 -11.78
CA LEU A 35 19.25 7.46 -10.72
C LEU A 35 20.28 8.59 -10.71
N GLU A 36 21.57 8.28 -10.91
CA GLU A 36 22.63 9.29 -11.03
C GLU A 36 22.38 10.19 -12.26
N GLN A 37 21.92 9.63 -13.38
CA GLN A 37 21.53 10.42 -14.55
C GLN A 37 20.31 11.30 -14.29
N LEU A 38 19.31 10.81 -13.55
CA LEU A 38 18.14 11.60 -13.14
C LEU A 38 18.52 12.77 -12.22
N ASP A 39 19.40 12.56 -11.26
CA ASP A 39 19.87 13.62 -10.35
C ASP A 39 20.67 14.70 -11.09
N VAL A 40 21.37 14.35 -12.17
CA VAL A 40 22.07 15.29 -13.05
C VAL A 40 21.10 15.99 -14.02
N HIS A 41 19.95 15.38 -14.31
CA HIS A 41 18.95 15.93 -15.21
C HIS A 41 18.36 17.22 -14.63
N ARG A 42 18.48 18.33 -15.36
CA ARG A 42 17.98 19.66 -14.92
C ARG A 42 16.47 19.86 -15.12
N GLY A 43 15.75 18.85 -15.60
CA GLY A 43 14.30 18.88 -15.79
C GLY A 43 13.55 18.57 -14.49
N VAL A 44 12.35 19.15 -14.34
CA VAL A 44 11.47 18.84 -13.20
C VAL A 44 10.80 17.48 -13.46
N VAL A 45 11.04 16.51 -12.57
CA VAL A 45 10.34 15.21 -12.61
C VAL A 45 9.03 15.35 -11.85
N GLY A 46 7.90 15.01 -12.49
CA GLY A 46 6.57 15.10 -11.86
C GLY A 46 6.11 13.83 -11.15
N CYS A 47 6.58 12.67 -11.61
CA CYS A 47 6.33 11.36 -11.01
C CYS A 47 7.34 10.33 -11.55
N ALA A 48 7.57 9.25 -10.81
CA ALA A 48 8.25 8.05 -11.26
C ALA A 48 7.24 6.90 -11.40
N LEU A 49 7.09 6.39 -12.61
CA LEU A 49 6.36 5.15 -12.87
C LEU A 49 7.36 4.04 -13.14
N VAL A 50 7.34 3.01 -12.30
CA VAL A 50 8.23 1.86 -12.39
C VAL A 50 7.39 0.62 -12.65
N VAL A 51 7.58 0.01 -13.81
CA VAL A 51 6.89 -1.22 -14.19
C VAL A 51 7.86 -2.37 -13.97
N LEU A 52 7.57 -3.25 -13.03
CA LEU A 52 8.32 -4.48 -12.81
C LEU A 52 7.48 -5.66 -13.29
N MET A 53 8.07 -6.46 -14.15
CA MET A 53 7.48 -7.73 -14.59
C MET A 53 8.34 -8.85 -14.03
N ALA A 54 7.73 -9.80 -13.33
CA ALA A 54 8.41 -11.03 -12.98
C ALA A 54 7.42 -12.17 -12.73
N PRO A 55 7.90 -13.43 -12.74
CA PRO A 55 7.09 -14.58 -12.38
C PRO A 55 6.43 -14.43 -11.01
N SER A 56 5.23 -14.99 -10.87
CA SER A 56 4.47 -14.97 -9.61
C SER A 56 5.30 -15.44 -8.43
N GLY A 57 5.23 -14.68 -7.34
CA GLY A 57 5.98 -14.97 -6.13
C GLY A 57 7.47 -14.60 -6.15
N GLN A 58 8.04 -14.07 -7.24
CA GLN A 58 9.41 -13.55 -7.26
C GLN A 58 9.52 -12.04 -6.98
N LEU A 59 8.48 -11.26 -7.29
CA LEU A 59 8.38 -9.83 -6.99
C LEU A 59 7.99 -9.51 -5.54
N ARG A 60 8.18 -10.45 -4.61
CA ARG A 60 7.71 -10.28 -3.21
C ARG A 60 8.40 -9.13 -2.49
N ARG A 61 9.46 -8.55 -3.05
CA ARG A 61 10.28 -7.55 -2.40
C ARG A 61 10.81 -6.42 -3.31
N PRO A 62 9.97 -5.47 -3.76
CA PRO A 62 10.43 -4.29 -4.48
C PRO A 62 11.11 -3.26 -3.56
N GLN A 63 11.33 -3.56 -2.27
CA GLN A 63 11.69 -2.53 -1.29
C GLN A 63 13.08 -1.97 -1.46
N LEU A 64 14.04 -2.79 -1.91
CA LEU A 64 15.37 -2.26 -2.21
C LEU A 64 15.29 -1.23 -3.34
N LEU A 65 14.44 -1.48 -4.34
CA LEU A 65 14.16 -0.53 -5.41
C LEU A 65 13.42 0.72 -4.88
N VAL A 66 12.43 0.56 -4.01
CA VAL A 66 11.75 1.69 -3.33
C VAL A 66 12.77 2.54 -2.55
N GLN A 67 13.68 1.92 -1.81
CA GLN A 67 14.72 2.60 -1.04
C GLN A 67 15.69 3.36 -1.95
N GLU A 68 16.17 2.75 -3.02
CA GLU A 68 17.07 3.42 -3.98
C GLU A 68 16.38 4.59 -4.69
N LEU A 69 15.14 4.42 -5.17
CA LEU A 69 14.37 5.51 -5.78
C LEU A 69 14.07 6.64 -4.78
N SER A 70 13.87 6.30 -3.51
CA SER A 70 13.64 7.28 -2.45
C SER A 70 14.89 8.08 -2.08
N ARG A 71 16.09 7.57 -2.40
CA ARG A 71 17.37 8.28 -2.21
C ARG A 71 17.70 9.25 -3.34
N CYS A 72 17.04 9.11 -4.49
CA CYS A 72 17.23 10.00 -5.64
C CYS A 72 16.64 11.39 -5.32
N GLY A 73 17.49 12.41 -5.36
CA GLY A 73 17.10 13.79 -5.03
C GLY A 73 16.07 14.34 -6.01
N ALA A 74 16.16 13.97 -7.29
CA ALA A 74 15.20 14.36 -8.32
C ALA A 74 13.79 13.79 -8.10
N LEU A 75 13.64 12.72 -7.30
CA LEU A 75 12.37 12.05 -7.00
C LEU A 75 11.82 12.38 -5.60
N GLN A 76 12.49 13.26 -4.86
CA GLN A 76 12.04 13.65 -3.53
C GLN A 76 10.71 14.42 -3.61
N GLY A 77 9.70 13.98 -2.84
CA GLY A 77 8.34 14.53 -2.89
C GLY A 77 7.59 14.25 -4.21
N CYS A 78 8.12 13.38 -5.06
CA CYS A 78 7.47 12.93 -6.29
C CYS A 78 6.78 11.58 -6.05
N PRO A 79 5.57 11.37 -6.57
CA PRO A 79 4.90 10.07 -6.56
C PRO A 79 5.74 8.98 -7.23
N LYS A 80 5.88 7.84 -6.55
CA LYS A 80 6.59 6.64 -6.99
C LYS A 80 5.58 5.51 -7.10
N ILE A 81 5.20 5.17 -8.33
CA ILE A 81 4.16 4.17 -8.58
C ILE A 81 4.82 2.92 -9.15
N PHE A 82 4.62 1.80 -8.46
CA PHE A 82 5.15 0.50 -8.86
C PHE A 82 4.02 -0.34 -9.44
N LEU A 83 4.12 -0.69 -10.73
CA LEU A 83 3.24 -1.67 -11.36
C LEU A 83 3.95 -3.01 -11.33
N LEU A 84 3.43 -3.93 -10.51
CA LEU A 84 3.99 -5.27 -10.34
C LEU A 84 3.15 -6.24 -11.15
N LEU A 85 3.66 -6.66 -12.31
CA LEU A 85 2.99 -7.57 -13.23
C LEU A 85 3.41 -9.02 -12.94
N SER A 86 2.43 -9.88 -12.63
CA SER A 86 2.68 -11.30 -12.40
C SER A 86 2.39 -12.14 -13.65
N SER A 87 3.39 -12.88 -14.14
CA SER A 87 3.26 -13.76 -15.30
C SER A 87 3.04 -15.24 -14.91
N ASP A 88 1.89 -15.59 -14.36
CA ASP A 88 1.48 -17.00 -14.24
C ASP A 88 0.62 -17.43 -15.44
N LEU A 89 1.29 -17.91 -16.49
CA LEU A 89 0.65 -18.46 -17.71
C LEU A 89 0.33 -19.96 -17.63
N LYS A 90 0.33 -20.58 -16.43
CA LYS A 90 0.20 -22.04 -16.26
C LYS A 90 -1.18 -22.53 -15.81
N ALA A 91 -2.23 -21.71 -15.84
CA ALA A 91 -3.58 -22.17 -15.52
C ALA A 91 -4.36 -22.58 -16.78
N CYS A 92 -4.76 -23.85 -16.81
CA CYS A 92 -5.82 -24.44 -17.66
C CYS A 92 -5.52 -24.63 -19.15
N GLY A 93 -4.68 -25.62 -19.50
CA GLY A 93 -4.84 -26.52 -20.68
C GLY A 93 -5.06 -25.93 -22.08
N ALA A 94 -5.06 -24.62 -22.25
CA ALA A 94 -5.18 -23.90 -23.50
C ALA A 94 -3.79 -23.63 -24.03
N SER A 95 -3.65 -23.63 -25.36
CA SER A 95 -2.41 -23.20 -26.03
C SER A 95 -1.95 -21.86 -25.46
N PRO A 96 -0.63 -21.66 -25.26
CA PRO A 96 -0.12 -20.41 -24.72
C PRO A 96 -0.69 -19.25 -25.52
N PRO A 97 -1.37 -18.27 -24.89
CA PRO A 97 -1.64 -17.02 -25.59
C PRO A 97 -0.29 -16.42 -26.00
N ALA A 98 -0.28 -15.72 -27.15
CA ALA A 98 0.91 -15.11 -27.71
C ALA A 98 1.76 -14.44 -26.62
N ALA A 99 3.08 -14.63 -26.70
CA ALA A 99 4.05 -14.08 -25.77
C ALA A 99 3.67 -12.63 -25.42
N TRP A 100 3.47 -12.34 -24.13
CA TRP A 100 3.22 -10.98 -23.68
C TRP A 100 4.40 -10.12 -24.12
N GLU A 101 4.16 -9.07 -24.91
CA GLU A 101 5.19 -8.12 -25.34
C GLU A 101 5.17 -6.88 -24.43
N PRO A 102 6.15 -6.70 -23.53
CA PRO A 102 6.21 -5.56 -22.61
C PRO A 102 6.20 -4.21 -23.35
N GLU A 103 6.87 -4.14 -24.50
CA GLU A 103 6.89 -2.96 -25.36
C GLU A 103 5.50 -2.59 -25.90
N ALA A 104 4.67 -3.57 -26.23
CA ALA A 104 3.29 -3.34 -26.66
C ALA A 104 2.42 -2.82 -25.49
N PHE A 105 2.64 -3.33 -24.27
CA PHE A 105 1.96 -2.85 -23.07
C PHE A 105 2.32 -1.39 -22.74
N LEU A 106 3.61 -1.05 -22.76
CA LEU A 106 4.09 0.30 -22.50
C LEU A 106 3.67 1.29 -23.59
N THR A 107 3.70 0.86 -24.85
CA THR A 107 3.17 1.64 -25.98
C THR A 107 1.67 1.88 -25.81
N GLY A 108 0.93 0.86 -25.37
CA GLY A 108 -0.49 0.96 -25.02
C GLY A 108 -0.73 1.98 -23.92
N LEU A 109 -0.04 1.86 -22.78
CA LEU A 109 -0.13 2.82 -21.66
C LEU A 109 0.20 4.25 -22.12
N GLY A 110 1.28 4.44 -22.88
CA GLY A 110 1.65 5.76 -23.40
C GLY A 110 0.55 6.37 -24.27
N LYS A 111 -0.09 5.56 -25.13
CA LYS A 111 -1.22 5.99 -25.97
C LYS A 111 -2.44 6.37 -25.14
N ILE A 112 -2.76 5.55 -24.14
CA ILE A 112 -3.90 5.75 -23.22
C ILE A 112 -3.72 7.02 -22.39
N CYS A 113 -2.56 7.21 -21.78
CA CYS A 113 -2.24 8.42 -21.02
C CYS A 113 -2.33 9.69 -21.88
N SER A 114 -1.99 9.58 -23.17
CA SER A 114 -2.10 10.69 -24.12
C SER A 114 -3.56 11.00 -24.49
N GLN A 115 -4.44 10.00 -24.51
CA GLN A 115 -5.87 10.15 -24.82
C GLN A 115 -6.69 10.67 -23.64
N HIS A 116 -6.29 10.34 -22.42
CA HIS A 116 -7.01 10.69 -21.18
C HIS A 116 -6.09 11.43 -20.19
N PRO A 117 -5.64 12.66 -20.49
CA PRO A 117 -4.64 13.38 -19.69
C PRO A 117 -5.12 13.82 -18.30
N HIS A 118 -6.41 13.68 -18.00
CA HIS A 118 -7.03 14.06 -16.73
C HIS A 118 -7.32 12.86 -15.82
N TRP A 119 -7.16 11.63 -16.31
CA TRP A 119 -7.41 10.44 -15.52
C TRP A 119 -6.24 10.17 -14.58
N SER A 120 -6.52 9.73 -13.35
CA SER A 120 -5.51 9.19 -12.46
C SER A 120 -4.93 7.89 -13.04
N LEU A 121 -3.71 7.52 -12.66
CA LEU A 121 -3.13 6.24 -13.09
C LEU A 121 -4.04 5.07 -12.68
N LEU A 122 -4.71 5.17 -11.53
CA LEU A 122 -5.67 4.15 -11.09
C LEU A 122 -6.88 4.06 -12.04
N GLN A 123 -7.45 5.20 -12.47
CA GLN A 123 -8.53 5.22 -13.47
C GLN A 123 -8.05 4.63 -14.80
N LEU A 124 -6.85 4.98 -15.25
CA LEU A 124 -6.25 4.41 -16.46
C LEU A 124 -6.06 2.90 -16.34
N LEU A 125 -5.68 2.38 -15.18
CA LEU A 125 -5.47 0.93 -14.98
C LEU A 125 -6.77 0.15 -14.72
N THR A 126 -7.85 0.80 -14.29
CA THR A 126 -9.11 0.13 -13.89
C THR A 126 -10.27 0.36 -14.85
N GLU A 127 -10.28 1.43 -15.66
CA GLU A 127 -11.45 1.85 -16.46
C GLU A 127 -11.32 1.61 -17.98
N LEU A 128 -10.18 1.07 -18.47
CA LEU A 128 -9.93 0.86 -19.91
C LEU A 128 -10.82 -0.18 -20.60
N ALA A 129 -11.60 -0.95 -19.85
CA ALA A 129 -12.69 -1.73 -20.41
C ALA A 129 -14.00 -1.14 -19.88
N PRO A 130 -14.78 -0.39 -20.69
CA PRO A 130 -16.09 0.11 -20.31
C PRO A 130 -17.07 -1.08 -20.24
N GLY A 131 -16.96 -1.85 -19.16
CA GLY A 131 -17.93 -2.82 -18.72
C GLY A 131 -18.89 -2.19 -17.69
N PRO A 132 -20.09 -2.74 -17.50
CA PRO A 132 -21.18 -2.12 -16.74
C PRO A 132 -20.95 -1.95 -15.22
N ASN A 133 -19.77 -2.24 -14.67
CA ASN A 133 -19.50 -2.15 -13.22
C ASN A 133 -18.09 -1.61 -12.92
N THR A 134 -17.95 -0.28 -12.86
CA THR A 134 -16.70 0.41 -12.45
C THR A 134 -16.52 0.50 -10.93
N GLN A 135 -17.48 0.00 -10.16
CA GLN A 135 -17.50 0.01 -8.69
C GLN A 135 -17.82 -1.38 -8.13
N TYR A 136 -17.28 -1.70 -6.95
CA TYR A 136 -17.68 -2.90 -6.23
C TYR A 136 -19.10 -2.76 -5.68
N ASP A 137 -19.92 -3.78 -5.91
CA ASP A 137 -21.24 -3.88 -5.29
C ASP A 137 -21.10 -4.31 -3.82
N LEU A 138 -21.44 -3.39 -2.92
CA LEU A 138 -21.38 -3.57 -1.47
C LEU A 138 -22.72 -3.96 -0.81
N SER A 139 -23.78 -4.24 -1.59
CA SER A 139 -25.13 -4.50 -1.08
C SER A 139 -25.28 -5.74 -0.18
N GLY A 140 -24.32 -6.66 -0.23
CA GLY A 140 -24.26 -7.85 0.63
C GLY A 140 -23.76 -7.57 2.06
N THR A 141 -23.52 -8.65 2.80
CA THR A 141 -22.95 -8.57 4.15
C THR A 141 -21.52 -8.04 4.09
N ARG A 142 -21.26 -7.00 4.88
CA ARG A 142 -19.92 -6.48 5.17
C ARG A 142 -19.48 -6.98 6.55
N ALA A 143 -18.27 -7.51 6.65
CA ALA A 143 -17.76 -8.09 7.90
C ALA A 143 -16.38 -7.53 8.25
N ALA A 144 -16.18 -7.15 9.51
CA ALA A 144 -14.91 -6.61 9.98
C ALA A 144 -14.34 -7.46 11.12
N LEU A 145 -13.04 -7.74 11.07
CA LEU A 145 -12.28 -8.39 12.14
C LEU A 145 -11.20 -7.43 12.65
N LEU A 146 -11.24 -7.08 13.92
CA LEU A 146 -10.26 -6.25 14.59
C LEU A 146 -9.48 -7.14 15.56
N LEU A 147 -8.18 -7.32 15.29
CA LEU A 147 -7.25 -8.05 16.16
C LEU A 147 -6.26 -7.06 16.74
N ALA A 148 -6.31 -6.84 18.05
CA ALA A 148 -5.57 -5.77 18.71
C ALA A 148 -4.80 -6.28 19.93
N VAL A 149 -3.48 -6.19 19.93
CA VAL A 149 -2.68 -6.35 21.16
C VAL A 149 -2.73 -5.02 21.90
N ILE A 150 -3.30 -5.03 23.11
CA ILE A 150 -3.56 -3.84 23.93
C ILE A 150 -2.50 -3.67 25.03
N GLN A 151 -2.00 -4.78 25.55
CA GLN A 151 -0.95 -4.79 26.57
C GLN A 151 0.25 -3.95 26.12
N ASP A 152 0.74 -3.11 27.03
CA ASP A 152 1.88 -2.21 26.85
C ASP A 152 1.80 -1.28 25.62
N ARG A 153 0.57 -1.00 25.16
CA ARG A 153 0.28 -0.20 23.97
C ARG A 153 -0.74 0.89 24.26
N LEU A 154 -0.40 1.84 25.15
CA LEU A 154 -1.21 3.03 25.43
C LEU A 154 -1.65 3.72 24.13
N GLY A 155 -2.87 4.27 24.11
CA GLY A 155 -3.49 4.85 22.91
C GLY A 155 -4.19 3.83 21.99
N THR A 156 -3.91 2.52 22.11
CA THR A 156 -4.50 1.54 21.19
C THR A 156 -5.98 1.27 21.45
N GLN A 157 -6.50 1.57 22.64
CA GLN A 157 -7.93 1.46 22.93
C GLN A 157 -8.72 2.51 22.15
N GLN A 158 -8.14 3.70 21.98
CA GLN A 158 -8.69 4.78 21.15
C GLN A 158 -8.72 4.36 19.68
N ASP A 159 -7.68 3.68 19.19
CA ASP A 159 -7.65 3.11 17.84
C ASP A 159 -8.78 2.08 17.63
N VAL A 160 -8.93 1.16 18.59
CA VAL A 160 -9.98 0.12 18.58
C VAL A 160 -11.38 0.75 18.58
N ALA A 161 -11.62 1.74 19.44
CA ALA A 161 -12.90 2.43 19.52
C ALA A 161 -13.21 3.17 18.21
N ALA A 162 -12.28 3.99 17.72
CA ALA A 162 -12.46 4.80 16.52
C ALA A 162 -12.72 3.94 15.27
N LEU A 163 -11.94 2.87 15.06
CA LEU A 163 -12.17 1.93 13.96
C LEU A 163 -13.44 1.11 14.12
N GLY A 164 -13.76 0.68 15.35
CA GLY A 164 -14.98 -0.07 15.63
C GLY A 164 -16.22 0.74 15.27
N GLU A 165 -16.28 1.99 15.74
CA GLU A 165 -17.35 2.93 15.41
C GLU A 165 -17.42 3.24 13.91
N LEU A 166 -16.28 3.49 13.26
CA LEU A 166 -16.24 3.70 11.81
C LEU A 166 -16.80 2.50 11.06
N CYS A 167 -16.34 1.29 11.40
CA CYS A 167 -16.80 0.06 10.75
C CYS A 167 -18.31 -0.12 10.92
N GLN A 168 -18.84 0.16 12.11
CA GLN A 168 -20.29 0.12 12.36
C GLN A 168 -21.05 1.18 11.54
N ALA A 169 -20.54 2.41 11.46
CA ALA A 169 -21.12 3.47 10.64
C ALA A 169 -21.11 3.12 9.14
N MET A 170 -20.06 2.44 8.68
CA MET A 170 -19.93 1.87 7.34
C MET A 170 -20.64 0.51 7.22
N GLY A 171 -21.52 0.13 8.16
CA GLY A 171 -22.38 -1.04 8.12
C GLY A 171 -21.68 -2.40 8.10
N PHE A 172 -20.47 -2.50 8.64
CA PHE A 172 -19.79 -3.77 8.88
C PHE A 172 -20.28 -4.43 10.16
N LYS A 173 -20.38 -5.76 10.13
CA LYS A 173 -20.50 -6.60 11.34
C LYS A 173 -19.12 -6.78 11.96
N VAL A 174 -18.87 -6.09 13.08
CA VAL A 174 -17.56 -6.05 13.73
C VAL A 174 -17.36 -7.21 14.70
N THR A 175 -16.23 -7.91 14.57
CA THR A 175 -15.71 -8.86 15.56
C THR A 175 -14.39 -8.31 16.11
N LEU A 176 -14.31 -8.09 17.42
CA LEU A 176 -13.10 -7.64 18.09
C LEU A 176 -12.48 -8.79 18.90
N ARG A 177 -11.15 -8.90 18.85
CA ARG A 177 -10.32 -9.74 19.72
C ARG A 177 -9.14 -8.94 20.23
N THR A 178 -8.95 -8.98 21.53
CA THR A 178 -7.89 -8.25 22.23
C THR A 178 -6.84 -9.21 22.76
N ASP A 179 -5.59 -8.77 22.76
CA ASP A 179 -4.42 -9.51 23.23
C ASP A 179 -4.29 -10.92 22.63
N PRO A 180 -4.50 -11.13 21.31
CA PRO A 180 -4.26 -12.43 20.71
C PRO A 180 -2.77 -12.79 20.80
N THR A 181 -2.49 -14.06 21.13
CA THR A 181 -1.16 -14.65 20.92
C THR A 181 -0.86 -14.74 19.42
N ALA A 182 0.40 -15.02 19.06
CA ALA A 182 0.78 -15.24 17.68
C ALA A 182 -0.06 -16.35 17.01
N GLN A 183 -0.34 -17.42 17.74
CA GLN A 183 -1.20 -18.51 17.28
C GLN A 183 -2.66 -18.05 17.14
N ALA A 184 -3.17 -17.29 18.11
CA ALA A 184 -4.55 -16.79 18.07
C ALA A 184 -4.80 -15.80 16.92
N PHE A 185 -3.80 -15.01 16.49
CA PHE A 185 -3.89 -14.20 15.28
C PHE A 185 -4.30 -15.02 14.06
N TRP A 186 -3.65 -16.18 13.89
CA TRP A 186 -3.94 -17.10 12.80
C TRP A 186 -5.32 -17.76 12.97
N GLU A 187 -5.59 -18.32 14.16
CA GLU A 187 -6.83 -19.05 14.43
C GLU A 187 -8.09 -18.18 14.28
N GLU A 188 -8.06 -16.94 14.79
CA GLU A 188 -9.19 -16.02 14.67
C GLU A 188 -9.46 -15.63 13.21
N LEU A 189 -8.41 -15.52 12.39
CA LEU A 189 -8.56 -15.24 10.97
C LEU A 189 -9.11 -16.45 10.20
N VAL A 190 -8.65 -17.66 10.51
CA VAL A 190 -9.21 -18.90 9.97
C VAL A 190 -10.70 -19.00 10.32
N GLN A 191 -11.06 -18.81 11.59
CA GLN A 191 -12.46 -18.81 12.03
C GLN A 191 -13.28 -17.69 11.39
N PHE A 192 -12.70 -16.52 11.16
CA PHE A 192 -13.35 -15.44 10.43
C PHE A 192 -13.64 -15.83 8.98
N ARG A 193 -12.66 -16.38 8.25
CA ARG A 193 -12.84 -16.92 6.89
C ARG A 193 -13.94 -17.98 6.85
N GLU A 194 -13.89 -18.96 7.74
CA GLU A 194 -14.87 -20.06 7.78
C GLU A 194 -16.29 -19.57 8.03
N ARG A 195 -16.46 -18.55 8.90
CA ARG A 195 -17.76 -17.90 9.13
C ARG A 195 -18.28 -17.18 7.89
N LEU A 196 -17.40 -16.58 7.08
CA LEU A 196 -17.80 -15.97 5.81
C LEU A 196 -18.18 -17.01 4.77
N ASP A 197 -17.40 -18.08 4.63
CA ASP A 197 -17.66 -19.15 3.67
C ASP A 197 -18.94 -19.95 4.00
N THR A 198 -19.31 -20.03 5.28
CA THR A 198 -20.56 -20.65 5.75
C THR A 198 -21.73 -19.67 5.88
N HIS A 199 -21.54 -18.39 5.55
CA HIS A 199 -22.59 -17.37 5.64
C HIS A 199 -23.70 -17.66 4.62
N LYS A 200 -24.96 -17.63 5.07
CA LYS A 200 -26.13 -17.98 4.23
C LYS A 200 -26.49 -16.93 3.15
N GLY A 201 -25.85 -15.78 3.12
CA GLY A 201 -26.12 -14.68 2.19
C GLY A 201 -24.85 -14.20 1.47
N PRO A 202 -24.98 -13.31 0.47
CA PRO A 202 -23.83 -12.76 -0.24
C PRO A 202 -22.96 -11.95 0.73
N VAL A 203 -21.66 -12.21 0.73
CA VAL A 203 -20.66 -11.35 1.39
C VAL A 203 -20.10 -10.40 0.34
N SER A 204 -20.09 -9.11 0.64
CA SER A 204 -19.72 -8.07 -0.33
C SER A 204 -18.38 -7.41 -0.04
N CYS A 205 -17.91 -7.42 1.20
CA CYS A 205 -16.61 -6.89 1.60
C CYS A 205 -16.16 -7.48 2.95
N ALA A 206 -14.85 -7.67 3.10
CA ALA A 206 -14.23 -7.93 4.39
C ALA A 206 -13.15 -6.88 4.71
N LEU A 207 -13.13 -6.44 5.96
CA LEU A 207 -12.09 -5.57 6.50
C LEU A 207 -11.40 -6.28 7.68
N VAL A 208 -10.08 -6.31 7.68
CA VAL A 208 -9.27 -6.86 8.77
C VAL A 208 -8.31 -5.78 9.27
N ALA A 209 -8.44 -5.39 10.53
CA ALA A 209 -7.50 -4.49 11.19
C ALA A 209 -6.59 -5.29 12.12
N LEU A 210 -5.29 -5.20 11.89
CA LEU A 210 -4.24 -5.86 12.67
C LEU A 210 -3.43 -4.79 13.39
N MET A 211 -3.58 -4.70 14.71
CA MET A 211 -2.96 -3.66 15.52
C MET A 211 -2.06 -4.32 16.57
N ALA A 212 -0.75 -4.32 16.35
CA ALA A 212 0.22 -4.98 17.24
C ALA A 212 1.57 -4.24 17.29
N HIS A 213 2.48 -4.66 18.16
CA HIS A 213 3.88 -4.28 17.98
C HIS A 213 4.44 -4.93 16.71
N GLY A 214 5.48 -4.30 16.17
CA GLY A 214 6.20 -4.78 15.01
C GLY A 214 7.53 -5.43 15.38
N GLY A 215 7.84 -6.56 14.77
CA GLY A 215 9.16 -7.17 14.80
C GLY A 215 10.16 -6.43 13.89
N PRO A 216 11.46 -6.79 13.95
CA PRO A 216 12.53 -6.11 13.20
C PRO A 216 12.37 -6.15 11.68
N GLN A 217 11.62 -7.12 11.15
CA GLN A 217 11.37 -7.28 9.72
C GLN A 217 9.89 -7.03 9.36
N GLY A 218 9.14 -6.40 10.27
CA GLY A 218 7.71 -6.09 10.08
C GLY A 218 6.74 -7.23 10.33
N GLN A 219 7.16 -8.24 11.08
CA GLN A 219 6.26 -9.22 11.70
C GLN A 219 5.32 -8.53 12.69
N LEU A 220 4.16 -9.12 12.94
CA LEU A 220 3.30 -8.75 14.06
C LEU A 220 3.72 -9.54 15.30
N LEU A 221 3.76 -8.89 16.46
CA LEU A 221 4.01 -9.56 17.73
C LEU A 221 2.69 -9.84 18.44
N GLY A 222 2.45 -11.10 18.78
CA GLY A 222 1.35 -11.51 19.66
C GLY A 222 1.56 -11.05 21.11
N ALA A 223 0.53 -11.16 21.93
CA ALA A 223 0.62 -10.89 23.38
C ALA A 223 1.60 -11.85 24.10
N ASP A 224 1.93 -12.98 23.48
CA ASP A 224 2.97 -13.92 23.92
C ASP A 224 4.39 -13.52 23.45
N GLY A 225 4.55 -12.36 22.81
CA GLY A 225 5.81 -11.87 22.26
C GLY A 225 6.32 -12.64 21.04
N ARG A 226 5.54 -13.60 20.51
CA ARG A 226 5.91 -14.39 19.35
C ARG A 226 5.52 -13.70 18.06
N GLU A 227 6.27 -13.97 17.00
CA GLU A 227 6.10 -13.33 15.69
C GLU A 227 5.08 -14.05 14.79
N VAL A 228 4.33 -13.26 14.03
CA VAL A 228 3.44 -13.69 12.94
C VAL A 228 3.73 -12.89 11.68
N GLN A 229 3.87 -13.57 10.55
CA GLN A 229 4.04 -12.92 9.26
C GLN A 229 2.68 -12.40 8.77
N SER A 230 2.58 -11.09 8.55
CA SER A 230 1.33 -10.46 8.10
C SER A 230 0.86 -10.98 6.73
N GLU A 231 1.81 -11.36 5.88
CA GLU A 231 1.59 -11.90 4.54
C GLU A 231 0.86 -13.24 4.58
N MET A 232 1.14 -14.06 5.61
CA MET A 232 0.42 -15.32 5.81
C MET A 232 -1.05 -15.06 6.13
N LEU A 233 -1.33 -14.06 6.98
CA LEU A 233 -2.69 -13.66 7.31
C LEU A 233 -3.43 -13.14 6.06
N VAL A 234 -2.80 -12.27 5.28
CA VAL A 234 -3.37 -11.80 4.01
C VAL A 234 -3.68 -12.97 3.08
N GLN A 235 -2.73 -13.91 2.94
CA GLN A 235 -2.90 -15.11 2.12
C GLN A 235 -4.06 -16.00 2.61
N GLU A 236 -4.28 -16.10 3.93
CA GLU A 236 -5.35 -16.93 4.47
C GLU A 236 -6.74 -16.45 4.06
N LEU A 237 -7.00 -15.14 4.16
CA LEU A 237 -8.27 -14.55 3.71
C LEU A 237 -8.36 -14.50 2.17
N SER A 238 -7.22 -14.49 1.49
CA SER A 238 -7.15 -14.57 0.03
C SER A 238 -7.83 -15.83 -0.51
N CYS A 239 -7.78 -16.93 0.25
CA CYS A 239 -8.41 -18.21 -0.05
C CYS A 239 -9.92 -18.27 0.24
N CYS A 240 -10.52 -17.23 0.83
CA CYS A 240 -11.96 -17.18 1.14
C CYS A 240 -12.82 -17.25 -0.12
N GLN A 241 -13.72 -18.24 -0.18
CA GLN A 241 -14.58 -18.48 -1.33
C GLN A 241 -15.68 -17.42 -1.43
N ALA A 242 -16.27 -17.04 -0.30
CA ALA A 242 -17.34 -16.03 -0.22
C ALA A 242 -16.87 -14.64 -0.68
N LEU A 243 -15.56 -14.37 -0.64
CA LEU A 243 -14.96 -13.09 -1.04
C LEU A 243 -14.31 -13.11 -2.43
N ARG A 244 -14.54 -14.13 -3.27
CA ARG A 244 -14.03 -14.13 -4.64
C ARG A 244 -14.63 -12.98 -5.45
N GLY A 245 -13.80 -12.13 -6.04
CA GLY A 245 -14.27 -10.95 -6.77
C GLY A 245 -14.74 -9.81 -5.87
N ARG A 246 -14.53 -9.91 -4.55
CA ARG A 246 -14.98 -8.94 -3.55
C ARG A 246 -13.78 -8.35 -2.81
N PRO A 247 -13.84 -7.06 -2.42
CA PRO A 247 -12.73 -6.36 -1.78
C PRO A 247 -12.40 -6.94 -0.40
N LYS A 248 -11.10 -7.16 -0.17
CA LYS A 248 -10.49 -7.61 1.08
C LYS A 248 -9.53 -6.52 1.55
N VAL A 249 -9.93 -5.75 2.57
CA VAL A 249 -9.16 -4.61 3.07
C VAL A 249 -8.39 -5.03 4.32
N PHE A 250 -7.09 -4.82 4.33
CA PHE A 250 -6.21 -5.03 5.48
C PHE A 250 -5.61 -3.70 5.94
N LEU A 251 -5.80 -3.36 7.21
CA LEU A 251 -5.22 -2.19 7.87
C LEU A 251 -4.23 -2.68 8.92
N LEU A 252 -2.95 -2.32 8.79
CA LEU A 252 -1.89 -2.79 9.70
C LEU A 252 -1.27 -1.63 10.46
N GLN A 253 -1.63 -1.52 11.74
CA GLN A 253 -0.98 -0.61 12.70
C GLN A 253 0.09 -1.37 13.49
N ALA A 254 1.28 -1.45 12.90
CA ALA A 254 2.47 -2.04 13.51
C ALA A 254 3.74 -1.42 12.92
N CYS A 255 4.81 -1.39 13.71
CA CYS A 255 6.13 -1.03 13.19
C CYS A 255 6.57 -2.04 12.12
N ARG A 256 7.39 -1.60 11.17
CA ARG A 256 7.95 -2.47 10.13
C ARG A 256 9.47 -2.53 10.15
N GLY A 257 10.04 -2.06 11.26
CA GLY A 257 11.45 -1.99 11.57
C GLY A 257 11.68 -0.91 12.63
N GLY A 258 12.95 -0.61 12.90
CA GLY A 258 13.36 0.35 13.94
C GLY A 258 13.74 1.73 13.40
N ASN A 259 13.65 1.97 12.09
CA ASN A 259 14.09 3.25 11.52
C ASN A 259 13.14 4.37 11.91
N ARG A 260 13.70 5.42 12.51
CA ARG A 260 13.00 6.66 12.87
C ARG A 260 13.38 7.74 11.87
N ASP A 261 12.54 7.89 10.85
CA ASP A 261 12.82 8.76 9.72
C ASP A 261 12.90 10.23 10.17
N PRO A 262 14.05 10.91 10.03
CA PRO A 262 14.15 12.34 10.34
C PRO A 262 13.44 13.21 9.29
N GLY A 263 12.99 12.61 8.19
CA GLY A 263 12.53 13.30 7.00
C GLY A 263 13.68 13.93 6.22
N VAL A 264 13.39 14.27 4.98
CA VAL A 264 14.30 14.99 4.10
C VAL A 264 13.73 16.39 3.90
N GLY A 265 14.43 17.40 4.42
CA GLY A 265 14.08 18.81 4.28
C GLY A 265 15.02 19.56 3.35
N SER A 266 14.64 20.78 2.97
CA SER A 266 15.52 21.69 2.20
C SER A 266 16.92 21.79 2.82
N ARG A 267 17.99 21.77 2.02
CA ARG A 267 19.39 21.93 2.47
C ARG A 267 19.73 23.35 2.98
N ALA A 268 18.76 24.27 3.00
CA ALA A 268 18.93 25.63 3.49
C ALA A 268 19.27 25.71 4.99
N LEU A 269 20.01 26.75 5.39
CA LEU A 269 20.33 27.02 6.79
C LEU A 269 19.05 27.29 7.62
N PRO A 270 19.00 26.92 8.92
CA PRO A 270 17.78 27.02 9.74
C PRO A 270 17.14 28.42 9.78
N TRP A 271 17.95 29.47 9.86
CA TRP A 271 17.47 30.85 9.86
C TRP A 271 16.84 31.26 8.51
N TYR A 272 17.37 30.73 7.41
CA TYR A 272 16.89 31.00 6.05
C TYR A 272 15.60 30.24 5.74
N LYS A 273 15.45 29.01 6.26
CA LYS A 273 14.19 28.24 6.20
C LYS A 273 13.03 29.00 6.85
N ARG A 274 13.29 29.58 8.03
CA ARG A 274 12.28 30.33 8.78
C ARG A 274 11.87 31.63 8.08
N TRP A 275 12.82 32.28 7.41
CA TRP A 275 12.54 33.46 6.57
C TRP A 275 11.71 33.11 5.31
N LEU A 276 12.02 31.99 4.66
CA LEU A 276 11.32 31.55 3.43
C LEU A 276 9.97 30.86 3.66
N ARG A 277 9.62 30.51 4.91
CA ARG A 277 8.54 29.54 5.19
C ARG A 277 8.73 28.26 4.36
N ALA A 278 9.97 27.74 4.37
CA ALA A 278 10.31 26.57 3.60
C ALA A 278 9.35 25.40 3.93
N PRO A 279 9.00 24.55 2.94
CA PRO A 279 8.12 23.41 3.16
C PRO A 279 8.64 22.53 4.31
N PRO A 280 7.74 21.91 5.10
CA PRO A 280 8.13 20.96 6.13
C PRO A 280 8.95 19.80 5.52
N ALA A 281 9.72 19.12 6.36
CA ALA A 281 10.42 17.91 5.92
C ALA A 281 9.40 16.89 5.42
N ILE A 282 9.77 16.13 4.39
CA ILE A 282 8.94 15.06 3.82
C ILE A 282 9.54 13.73 4.27
N PRO A 283 8.76 12.69 4.62
CA PRO A 283 9.30 11.36 4.87
C PRO A 283 10.17 10.87 3.70
N THR A 284 11.25 10.17 4.02
CA THR A 284 12.22 9.64 3.06
C THR A 284 11.55 8.71 2.05
N GLN A 285 10.68 7.80 2.52
CA GLN A 285 9.97 6.83 1.67
C GLN A 285 8.54 7.27 1.30
N ALA A 286 8.27 8.57 1.26
CA ALA A 286 6.95 9.10 0.93
C ALA A 286 6.51 8.82 -0.51
N ASP A 287 5.19 8.90 -0.72
CA ASP A 287 4.50 8.86 -2.00
C ASP A 287 4.66 7.55 -2.78
N VAL A 288 4.71 6.42 -2.06
CA VAL A 288 4.84 5.08 -2.65
C VAL A 288 3.47 4.40 -2.77
N LEU A 289 3.07 4.06 -4.00
CA LEU A 289 1.91 3.23 -4.28
C LEU A 289 2.33 1.98 -5.06
N GLN A 290 2.03 0.80 -4.54
CA GLN A 290 2.29 -0.47 -5.23
C GLN A 290 0.98 -1.05 -5.75
N VAL A 291 0.86 -1.14 -7.08
CA VAL A 291 -0.29 -1.75 -7.76
C VAL A 291 0.14 -3.11 -8.28
N HIS A 292 -0.50 -4.16 -7.80
CA HIS A 292 -0.28 -5.53 -8.24
C HIS A 292 -1.31 -5.87 -9.31
N VAL A 293 -0.83 -6.28 -10.47
CA VAL A 293 -1.66 -6.69 -11.61
C VAL A 293 -1.42 -8.16 -11.86
N ASP A 294 -2.40 -8.96 -11.45
CA ASP A 294 -2.40 -10.38 -11.71
C ASP A 294 -2.96 -10.69 -13.10
N ALA A 295 -2.38 -11.69 -13.77
CA ALA A 295 -2.94 -12.21 -15.01
C ALA A 295 -4.39 -12.71 -14.79
N PRO A 296 -5.30 -12.47 -15.74
CA PRO A 296 -6.67 -12.98 -15.65
C PRO A 296 -6.65 -14.51 -15.47
N GLY A 297 -7.17 -14.99 -14.34
CA GLY A 297 -7.17 -16.40 -13.96
C GLY A 297 -6.31 -16.76 -12.73
N SER A 298 -5.42 -15.88 -12.28
CA SER A 298 -4.75 -16.02 -10.98
C SER A 298 -5.79 -15.82 -9.87
N SER A 299 -6.12 -16.91 -9.17
CA SER A 299 -7.30 -16.95 -8.28
C SER A 299 -7.01 -16.58 -6.82
N GLY A 300 -5.75 -16.25 -6.50
CA GLY A 300 -5.30 -16.07 -5.12
C GLY A 300 -5.20 -14.63 -4.63
N GLN A 301 -4.66 -13.69 -5.43
CA GLN A 301 -4.18 -12.40 -4.91
C GLN A 301 -4.90 -11.14 -5.44
N ALA A 302 -6.05 -11.32 -6.09
CA ALA A 302 -6.86 -10.21 -6.60
C ALA A 302 -7.82 -9.62 -5.54
N ASP A 303 -8.22 -8.36 -5.74
CA ASP A 303 -9.18 -7.60 -4.92
C ASP A 303 -8.72 -7.37 -3.47
N ILE A 304 -7.40 -7.29 -3.24
CA ILE A 304 -6.82 -7.04 -1.91
C ILE A 304 -6.28 -5.62 -1.85
N LEU A 305 -6.62 -4.91 -0.78
CA LEU A 305 -6.03 -3.63 -0.43
C LEU A 305 -5.36 -3.75 0.94
N THR A 306 -4.05 -3.58 1.00
CA THR A 306 -3.28 -3.64 2.23
C THR A 306 -2.64 -2.28 2.50
N VAL A 307 -2.91 -1.72 3.68
CA VAL A 307 -2.39 -0.43 4.12
C VAL A 307 -1.57 -0.64 5.39
N TYR A 308 -0.30 -0.28 5.33
CA TYR A 308 0.60 -0.31 6.47
C TYR A 308 0.78 1.10 7.02
N ALA A 309 0.71 1.23 8.34
CA ALA A 309 0.91 2.48 9.08
C ALA A 309 2.33 3.08 8.93
N ALA A 310 3.29 2.27 8.50
CA ALA A 310 4.66 2.67 8.27
C ALA A 310 5.20 2.03 6.98
N ALA A 311 6.09 2.74 6.30
CA ALA A 311 6.94 2.18 5.27
C ALA A 311 7.80 1.03 5.82
N GLU A 312 8.18 0.09 4.96
CA GLU A 312 9.03 -1.03 5.37
C GLU A 312 10.37 -0.57 5.97
N GLY A 313 10.73 -1.13 7.12
CA GLY A 313 11.90 -0.72 7.90
C GLY A 313 11.63 0.39 8.91
N CYS A 314 10.49 1.09 8.84
CA CYS A 314 10.19 2.26 9.65
C CYS A 314 9.24 1.99 10.84
N VAL A 315 9.22 2.92 11.78
CA VAL A 315 8.35 2.91 12.97
C VAL A 315 6.96 3.44 12.62
N ALA A 316 5.92 2.81 13.18
CA ALA A 316 4.56 3.34 13.17
C ALA A 316 4.31 4.10 14.48
N TYR A 317 3.91 5.36 14.39
CA TYR A 317 3.80 6.24 15.55
C TYR A 317 2.41 6.23 16.18
N ARG A 318 2.39 6.60 17.47
CA ARG A 318 1.19 6.65 18.29
C ARG A 318 1.33 7.65 19.43
N ASP A 319 0.24 8.37 19.69
CA ASP A 319 0.02 9.16 20.88
C ASP A 319 -0.72 8.34 21.95
N GLU A 320 -0.29 8.43 23.20
CA GLU A 320 -0.81 7.62 24.31
C GLU A 320 -2.27 7.95 24.69
N GLU A 321 -2.71 9.18 24.43
CA GLU A 321 -4.04 9.66 24.79
C GLU A 321 -5.01 9.63 23.60
N LYS A 322 -4.53 9.96 22.40
CA LYS A 322 -5.35 10.11 21.19
C LYS A 322 -5.40 8.84 20.34
N GLY A 323 -4.39 7.98 20.43
CA GLY A 323 -4.20 6.85 19.54
C GLY A 323 -3.22 7.13 18.40
N SER A 324 -3.17 6.23 17.42
CA SER A 324 -2.21 6.28 16.32
C SER A 324 -2.57 7.29 15.25
N ASP A 325 -1.57 8.03 14.77
CA ASP A 325 -1.74 9.03 13.72
C ASP A 325 -2.43 8.43 12.49
N PHE A 326 -2.05 7.21 12.10
CA PHE A 326 -2.66 6.50 10.98
C PHE A 326 -4.15 6.25 11.20
N VAL A 327 -4.53 5.59 12.30
CA VAL A 327 -5.92 5.18 12.53
C VAL A 327 -6.82 6.39 12.75
N GLN A 328 -6.38 7.35 13.57
CA GLN A 328 -7.19 8.54 13.85
C GLN A 328 -7.41 9.37 12.57
N THR A 329 -6.35 9.61 11.79
CA THR A 329 -6.45 10.33 10.51
C THR A 329 -7.34 9.57 9.52
N LEU A 330 -7.21 8.24 9.43
CA LEU A 330 -8.05 7.40 8.57
C LEU A 330 -9.54 7.57 8.90
N VAL A 331 -9.88 7.50 10.18
CA VAL A 331 -11.26 7.63 10.66
C VAL A 331 -11.82 9.02 10.35
N GLU A 332 -11.03 10.08 10.59
CA GLU A 332 -11.42 11.46 10.28
C GLU A 332 -11.68 11.67 8.79
N VAL A 333 -10.77 11.22 7.92
CA VAL A 333 -10.88 11.39 6.46
C VAL A 333 -12.09 10.64 5.91
N ILE A 334 -12.31 9.39 6.33
CA ILE A 334 -13.47 8.62 5.85
C ILE A 334 -14.77 9.23 6.39
N ARG A 335 -14.82 9.68 7.66
CA ARG A 335 -16.02 10.35 8.19
C ARG A 335 -16.34 11.66 7.48
N ALA A 336 -15.33 12.41 7.03
CA ALA A 336 -15.51 13.64 6.29
C ALA A 336 -16.00 13.43 4.85
N ASN A 337 -15.67 12.29 4.24
CA ASN A 337 -16.10 11.93 2.89
C ASN A 337 -16.40 10.43 2.76
N PRO A 338 -17.53 9.96 3.33
CA PRO A 338 -17.80 8.52 3.44
C PRO A 338 -18.11 7.82 2.11
N GLY A 339 -18.57 8.59 1.10
CA GLY A 339 -18.81 8.09 -0.26
C GLY A 339 -17.61 8.18 -1.20
N GLY A 340 -16.44 8.61 -0.71
CA GLY A 340 -15.22 8.70 -1.51
C GLY A 340 -14.64 7.33 -1.88
N ASP A 341 -13.90 7.27 -2.98
CA ASP A 341 -13.11 6.08 -3.31
C ASP A 341 -11.99 5.86 -2.28
N LEU A 342 -11.89 4.65 -1.75
CA LEU A 342 -11.00 4.36 -0.62
C LEU A 342 -9.52 4.61 -0.95
N ILE A 343 -9.06 4.42 -2.19
CA ILE A 343 -7.66 4.70 -2.55
C ILE A 343 -7.41 6.22 -2.57
N GLU A 344 -8.37 7.01 -3.05
CA GLU A 344 -8.30 8.47 -3.00
C GLU A 344 -8.30 8.98 -1.55
N LEU A 345 -9.19 8.44 -0.71
CA LEU A 345 -9.23 8.76 0.71
C LEU A 345 -7.90 8.39 1.39
N LEU A 346 -7.34 7.21 1.12
CA LEU A 346 -6.05 6.80 1.67
C LEU A 346 -4.88 7.67 1.19
N THR A 347 -4.98 8.25 -0.01
CA THR A 347 -4.00 9.22 -0.51
C THR A 347 -4.03 10.49 0.36
N GLU A 348 -5.22 10.97 0.72
CA GLU A 348 -5.38 12.10 1.64
C GLU A 348 -4.92 11.75 3.07
N VAL A 349 -5.21 10.54 3.56
CA VAL A 349 -4.70 10.06 4.86
C VAL A 349 -3.16 10.06 4.85
N ASN A 350 -2.54 9.52 3.81
CA ASN A 350 -1.09 9.50 3.68
C ASN A 350 -0.51 10.92 3.67
N ARG A 351 -1.13 11.85 2.92
CA ARG A 351 -0.71 13.26 2.90
C ARG A 351 -0.71 13.88 4.31
N ARG A 352 -1.80 13.71 5.07
CA ARG A 352 -1.91 14.24 6.43
C ARG A 352 -0.89 13.61 7.37
N VAL A 353 -0.71 12.28 7.33
CA VAL A 353 0.29 11.58 8.15
C VAL A 353 1.71 12.04 7.82
N CYS A 354 2.04 12.24 6.54
CA CYS A 354 3.32 12.79 6.09
C CYS A 354 3.58 14.21 6.61
N GLU A 355 2.54 15.01 6.86
CA GLU A 355 2.65 16.38 7.35
C GLU A 355 2.88 16.45 8.86
N LEU A 356 2.46 15.43 9.62
CA LEU A 356 2.68 15.37 11.06
C LEU A 356 4.17 15.26 11.38
N ASP A 357 4.58 16.00 12.41
CA ASP A 357 5.88 15.82 13.04
C ASP A 357 5.66 15.08 14.36
N VAL A 358 6.38 13.97 14.55
CA VAL A 358 6.21 13.11 15.71
C VAL A 358 7.48 13.11 16.56
N LEU A 359 7.31 13.19 17.88
CA LEU A 359 8.42 13.04 18.82
C LEU A 359 8.63 11.56 19.14
N GLY A 360 9.89 11.11 19.12
CA GLY A 360 10.21 9.77 19.56
C GLY A 360 10.20 9.68 21.09
N PRO A 361 9.85 8.52 21.69
CA PRO A 361 9.88 8.37 23.14
C PRO A 361 11.28 8.57 23.74
N ASP A 362 12.33 8.41 22.92
CA ASP A 362 13.73 8.48 23.34
C ASP A 362 14.45 9.77 22.86
N SER A 363 13.74 10.71 22.21
CA SER A 363 14.40 11.86 21.54
C SER A 363 13.45 13.02 21.25
N ASP A 364 13.92 14.24 21.56
CA ASP A 364 13.26 15.51 21.19
C ASP A 364 13.35 15.84 19.68
N GLU A 365 13.98 14.97 18.88
CA GLU A 365 14.07 15.17 17.43
C GLU A 365 12.76 14.80 16.74
N LEU A 366 12.24 15.73 15.95
CA LEU A 366 11.07 15.52 15.10
C LEU A 366 11.33 14.41 14.07
N ARG A 367 10.36 13.51 13.96
CA ARG A 367 10.35 12.40 13.01
C ARG A 367 9.16 12.48 12.08
N LYS A 368 9.29 11.83 10.94
CA LYS A 368 8.27 11.74 9.90
C LYS A 368 7.78 10.29 9.78
N ALA A 369 6.54 10.15 9.33
CA ALA A 369 5.93 8.87 9.03
C ALA A 369 5.21 8.94 7.69
N CYS A 370 5.16 7.81 6.97
CA CYS A 370 4.34 7.67 5.78
C CYS A 370 3.76 6.26 5.72
N LEU A 371 2.60 6.15 5.09
CA LEU A 371 1.94 4.88 4.85
C LEU A 371 2.59 4.16 3.68
N GLU A 372 2.46 2.84 3.66
CA GLU A 372 2.68 2.04 2.45
C GLU A 372 1.35 1.43 2.01
N ILE A 373 0.94 1.72 0.77
CA ILE A 373 -0.33 1.24 0.20
C ILE A 373 -0.03 0.22 -0.90
N ARG A 374 -0.58 -0.98 -0.75
CA ARG A 374 -0.52 -2.05 -1.75
C ARG A 374 -1.93 -2.42 -2.20
N SER A 375 -2.20 -2.37 -3.50
CA SER A 375 -3.53 -2.63 -4.06
C SER A 375 -3.49 -3.60 -5.24
N SER A 376 -4.40 -4.56 -5.23
CA SER A 376 -4.82 -5.37 -6.38
C SER A 376 -6.32 -5.20 -6.67
N LEU A 377 -6.91 -4.10 -6.19
CA LEU A 377 -8.30 -3.74 -6.49
C LEU A 377 -8.48 -3.51 -7.99
N ARG A 378 -9.61 -3.96 -8.52
CA ARG A 378 -9.94 -3.90 -9.96
C ARG A 378 -11.07 -2.93 -10.28
N ARG A 379 -11.71 -2.37 -9.25
CA ARG A 379 -12.85 -1.46 -9.34
C ARG A 379 -12.75 -0.44 -8.20
N ARG A 380 -13.49 0.66 -8.33
CA ARG A 380 -13.63 1.66 -7.26
C ARG A 380 -14.29 1.05 -6.03
N LEU A 381 -13.80 1.40 -4.85
CA LEU A 381 -14.29 0.91 -3.57
C LEU A 381 -14.77 2.10 -2.74
N CYS A 382 -16.07 2.34 -2.74
CA CYS A 382 -16.71 3.33 -1.86
C CYS A 382 -17.40 2.57 -0.73
N LEU A 383 -17.06 2.85 0.53
CA LEU A 383 -17.58 2.09 1.68
C LEU A 383 -19.03 2.47 2.04
N GLN A 384 -19.48 3.63 1.57
CA GLN A 384 -20.85 4.10 1.67
C GLN A 384 -21.32 4.52 0.27
N ASP A 385 -22.57 4.19 -0.06
CA ASP A 385 -23.21 4.54 -1.34
C ASP A 385 -23.64 6.01 -1.40
#